data_AF-M1BI65-F1
#
_entry.id   AF-M1BI65-F1
#
_cell.length_a   1.000
_cell.length_b   1.000
_cell.length_c   1.000
_cell.angle_alpha   90.00
_cell.angle_beta   90.00
_cell.angle_gamma   90.00
#
_symmetry.space_group_name_H-M   'P 1'
#
loop_
_entity.id
_entity.type
_entity.pdbx_description
1 polymer ?
#
loop_
_entity_poly.entity_id
_entity_poly.type
_entity_poly.pdbx_seq_one_letter_code
_entity_poly.pdbx_strand_id
1 'polypeptide(L)'
;MGTKNKESKKLSKKSSTVEENTDEMMSKSSSEQNVGGHADQLKRLQEKDPEFYQFLQEHDKDLLEFDDEDTDDDDETEMDGEEIEDDEADTEQLVHADGKEVKSSTNVITTAMVDAWCSSIHENRSSGAIRSLMRAFRTACHYGDDTGEDAKSKWSTMSSSVFNKIMLFVLKEMDGILRGLLKLPTSGGKKEMIKDMSKTKRWKSNNHLVKSYLGNALHVLNQMTDTEMISFTLRRLRFSSVFLAAFPVLLRKYIKVLLHFWGTGGGALPVVSFLFLRDLCIQLGSDCIDECFRGMYKAYLLNCQFMNASKLQHIQFLGNCFVELLRVDLPNAYQHAFVFIRQLAMILRDAQSSTKTKKSSQKANQSSKEAHNTKGKESFLKVYQWKYIHCLELWTAAICAYSSEPEFRPLAYPLTQIISGAARLVPTARYFPLRLRCIKMLNRIAASTNSFVPVSPLLLDMLEIKELHRPPTGGVGKAIDFRTVLRVSKLTLKTRAFQEACVFSVVEELAEHLAQWSYSVGFFELSSVPVVRLRNFCKSTNVDRFRREIKQIIREIEANSEYTNKKRMTVSFLPNDPAAASFLEV
;
A
#
# COMPACT_ATOMS: atom_id res chain seq x y z
N MET A 1 7.91 1.57 -83.07
CA MET A 1 7.85 2.67 -84.06
C MET A 1 6.64 3.51 -83.68
N GLY A 2 6.84 4.65 -83.00
CA GLY A 2 6.78 6.00 -83.60
C GLY A 2 5.29 6.40 -83.75
N THR A 3 4.73 7.44 -83.13
CA THR A 3 5.05 8.88 -83.18
C THR A 3 4.11 9.59 -82.18
N LYS A 4 4.57 10.46 -81.28
CA LYS A 4 4.78 11.92 -81.41
C LYS A 4 3.52 12.76 -81.76
N ASN A 5 3.08 13.52 -80.74
CA ASN A 5 3.04 14.99 -80.65
C ASN A 5 1.77 15.82 -81.01
N LYS A 6 1.65 16.90 -80.21
CA LYS A 6 0.99 18.22 -80.37
C LYS A 6 -0.47 18.34 -79.90
N GLU A 7 -0.76 19.01 -78.78
CA GLU A 7 -0.69 20.46 -78.44
C GLU A 7 -1.93 21.29 -78.86
N SER A 8 -2.71 21.62 -77.82
CA SER A 8 -3.26 22.95 -77.47
C SER A 8 -4.31 23.65 -78.36
N LYS A 9 -5.46 23.98 -77.74
CA LYS A 9 -6.02 25.34 -77.77
C LYS A 9 -6.96 25.61 -76.59
N LYS A 10 -6.63 26.68 -75.85
CA LYS A 10 -7.37 27.34 -74.76
C LYS A 10 -8.62 28.06 -75.28
N LEU A 11 -9.68 28.12 -74.48
CA LEU A 11 -10.54 29.30 -74.33
C LEU A 11 -11.19 29.33 -72.93
N SER A 12 -11.27 30.53 -72.36
CA SER A 12 -11.42 30.83 -70.93
C SER A 12 -12.78 31.46 -70.58
N LYS A 13 -13.25 31.26 -69.34
CA LYS A 13 -13.96 32.22 -68.45
C LYS A 13 -14.41 31.44 -67.20
N LYS A 14 -13.71 31.48 -66.06
CA LYS A 14 -13.66 32.50 -64.97
C LYS A 14 -14.93 32.54 -64.11
N SER A 15 -14.89 31.95 -62.90
CA SER A 15 -15.31 32.57 -61.63
C SER A 15 -15.06 31.62 -60.43
N SER A 16 -14.21 32.07 -59.49
CA SER A 16 -14.21 31.86 -58.01
C SER A 16 -14.56 30.47 -57.44
N THR A 17 -13.78 29.85 -56.54
CA THR A 17 -13.41 30.37 -55.21
C THR A 17 -12.37 29.44 -54.55
N VAL A 18 -11.24 30.03 -54.13
CA VAL A 18 -10.34 29.69 -53.00
C VAL A 18 -10.05 28.20 -52.68
N GLU A 19 -8.89 27.72 -53.14
CA GLU A 19 -8.01 26.77 -52.44
C GLU A 19 -6.59 27.34 -52.50
N GLU A 20 -6.02 27.74 -51.37
CA GLU A 20 -4.59 28.02 -51.23
C GLU A 20 -3.95 26.95 -50.35
N ASN A 21 -3.25 26.03 -51.01
CA ASN A 21 -2.10 25.35 -50.42
C ASN A 21 -0.94 26.34 -50.37
N THR A 22 -0.30 26.50 -49.21
CA THR A 22 1.10 26.94 -49.13
C THR A 22 1.88 26.02 -48.21
N ASP A 23 2.76 25.25 -48.86
CA ASP A 23 4.05 24.71 -48.43
C ASP A 23 4.33 24.51 -46.93
N GLU A 24 4.22 23.25 -46.48
CA GLU A 24 4.91 22.77 -45.28
C GLU A 24 6.41 22.65 -45.55
N MET A 25 7.14 23.66 -45.11
CA MET A 25 8.58 23.65 -44.98
C MET A 25 8.96 22.80 -43.76
N MET A 26 9.62 21.66 -44.01
CA MET A 26 10.24 20.83 -42.98
C MET A 26 11.19 21.65 -42.10
N SER A 27 10.93 21.70 -40.79
CA SER A 27 11.94 21.99 -39.78
C SER A 27 12.14 20.76 -38.87
N LYS A 28 13.35 20.22 -38.94
CA LYS A 28 13.89 19.26 -37.98
C LYS A 28 14.12 19.98 -36.65
N SER A 29 13.49 19.53 -35.57
CA SER A 29 14.06 19.60 -34.23
C SER A 29 13.62 18.39 -33.40
N SER A 30 14.42 17.34 -33.53
CA SER A 30 14.50 16.25 -32.56
C SER A 30 15.23 16.72 -31.30
N SER A 31 14.86 16.11 -30.17
CA SER A 31 15.47 16.15 -28.82
C SER A 31 15.22 17.41 -27.98
N GLU A 32 14.08 17.47 -27.28
CA GLU A 32 13.94 18.15 -25.96
C GLU A 32 12.58 17.95 -25.22
N GLN A 33 11.68 17.08 -25.69
CA GLN A 33 10.30 17.02 -25.16
C GLN A 33 10.03 16.10 -23.95
N ASN A 34 11.03 15.47 -23.32
CA ASN A 34 10.76 14.58 -22.17
C ASN A 34 10.79 15.25 -20.78
N VAL A 35 11.19 16.53 -20.69
CA VAL A 35 11.19 17.30 -19.41
C VAL A 35 10.04 18.33 -19.37
N GLY A 36 9.65 18.89 -20.52
CA GLY A 36 8.62 19.94 -20.60
C GLY A 36 7.21 19.50 -20.16
N GLY A 37 6.80 18.26 -20.48
CA GLY A 37 5.49 17.76 -20.08
C GLY A 37 5.31 17.57 -18.57
N HIS A 38 6.41 17.45 -17.81
CA HIS A 38 6.41 17.34 -16.35
C HIS A 38 6.27 18.73 -15.70
N ALA A 39 6.99 19.72 -16.23
CA ALA A 39 6.91 21.11 -15.81
C ALA A 39 5.52 21.70 -16.06
N ASP A 40 4.88 21.37 -17.18
CA ASP A 40 3.54 21.89 -17.49
C ASP A 40 2.43 21.27 -16.62
N GLN A 41 2.62 20.06 -16.11
CA GLN A 41 1.70 19.44 -15.14
C GLN A 41 1.90 20.00 -13.73
N LEU A 42 3.13 20.32 -13.36
CA LEU A 42 3.48 21.03 -12.13
C LEU A 42 2.91 22.46 -12.13
N LYS A 43 2.99 23.18 -13.26
CA LYS A 43 2.35 24.49 -13.43
C LYS A 43 0.83 24.42 -13.32
N ARG A 44 0.18 23.41 -13.93
CA ARG A 44 -1.27 23.19 -13.78
C ARG A 44 -1.68 22.80 -12.35
N LEU A 45 -0.79 22.18 -11.59
CA LEU A 45 -1.02 21.85 -10.18
C LEU A 45 -0.88 23.11 -9.32
N GLN A 46 0.13 23.93 -9.59
CA GLN A 46 0.35 25.24 -8.96
C GLN A 46 -0.82 26.21 -9.21
N GLU A 47 -1.43 26.18 -10.41
CA GLU A 47 -2.60 27.00 -10.74
C GLU A 47 -3.90 26.53 -10.05
N LYS A 48 -4.05 25.23 -9.78
CA LYS A 48 -5.26 24.66 -9.20
C LYS A 48 -5.22 24.55 -7.69
N ASP A 49 -4.04 24.34 -7.12
CA ASP A 49 -3.84 24.17 -5.69
C ASP A 49 -2.40 24.57 -5.28
N PRO A 50 -2.16 25.86 -5.01
CA PRO A 50 -0.83 26.37 -4.69
C PRO A 50 -0.31 25.89 -3.34
N GLU A 51 -1.18 25.62 -2.36
CA GLU A 51 -0.79 25.07 -1.05
C GLU A 51 -0.29 23.62 -1.19
N PHE A 52 -0.97 22.79 -1.99
CA PHE A 52 -0.55 21.42 -2.27
C PHE A 52 0.75 21.35 -3.10
N TYR A 53 0.94 22.30 -4.02
CA TYR A 53 2.20 22.41 -4.77
C TYR A 53 3.39 22.71 -3.86
N GLN A 54 3.19 23.61 -2.88
CA GLN A 54 4.22 23.98 -1.92
C GLN A 54 4.52 22.82 -0.95
N PHE A 55 3.50 22.09 -0.53
CA PHE A 55 3.64 20.84 0.22
C PHE A 55 4.42 19.75 -0.54
N LEU A 56 4.16 19.56 -1.84
CA LEU A 56 4.92 18.62 -2.69
C LEU A 56 6.41 19.00 -2.78
N GLN A 57 6.70 20.29 -2.84
CA GLN A 57 8.06 20.81 -2.99
C GLN A 57 8.86 20.71 -1.68
N GLU A 58 8.20 20.82 -0.53
CA GLU A 58 8.82 20.77 0.80
C GLU A 58 8.98 19.33 1.35
N HIS A 59 8.12 18.38 0.95
CA HIS A 59 8.06 17.07 1.59
C HIS A 59 8.51 15.85 0.76
N ASP A 60 8.64 15.93 -0.58
CA ASP A 60 8.96 14.75 -1.40
C ASP A 60 9.56 15.09 -2.78
N LYS A 61 10.83 15.48 -2.83
CA LYS A 61 11.63 15.40 -4.08
C LYS A 61 12.08 13.98 -4.40
N ASP A 62 12.36 13.17 -3.37
CA ASP A 62 13.04 11.88 -3.51
C ASP A 62 12.08 10.70 -3.78
N LEU A 63 10.75 10.91 -3.66
CA LEU A 63 9.75 9.87 -3.99
C LEU A 63 9.41 9.81 -5.48
N LEU A 64 10.05 10.65 -6.30
CA LEU A 64 9.91 10.70 -7.76
C LEU A 64 10.93 9.84 -8.50
N GLU A 65 11.99 9.40 -7.81
CA GLU A 65 13.03 8.52 -8.33
C GLU A 65 12.79 7.12 -7.77
N PHE A 66 12.03 6.30 -8.51
CA PHE A 66 12.21 4.85 -8.39
C PHE A 66 13.51 4.51 -9.10
N ASP A 67 14.65 4.79 -8.45
CA ASP A 67 15.88 4.14 -8.86
C ASP A 67 15.91 2.74 -8.27
N ASP A 68 16.14 1.76 -9.16
CA ASP A 68 16.35 0.36 -8.80
C ASP A 68 17.80 0.14 -8.28
N GLU A 69 18.47 1.19 -7.80
CA GLU A 69 19.85 1.15 -7.28
C GLU A 69 19.96 1.18 -5.74
N ASP A 70 18.87 1.27 -4.98
CA ASP A 70 18.90 1.01 -3.52
C ASP A 70 18.67 -0.48 -3.20
N THR A 71 19.37 -1.37 -3.92
CA THR A 71 19.41 -2.81 -3.59
C THR A 71 20.83 -3.34 -3.36
N ASP A 72 21.79 -2.45 -3.12
CA ASP A 72 23.08 -2.78 -2.49
C ASP A 72 23.22 -1.92 -1.21
N ASP A 73 22.31 -2.09 -0.25
CA ASP A 73 22.68 -1.89 1.15
C ASP A 73 22.99 -3.29 1.69
N ASP A 74 24.28 -3.60 1.72
CA ASP A 74 24.84 -4.68 2.50
C ASP A 74 24.27 -4.60 3.93
N ASP A 75 23.78 -5.73 4.42
CA ASP A 75 23.58 -5.99 5.84
C ASP A 75 24.93 -5.85 6.57
N GLU A 76 25.35 -4.63 6.88
CA GLU A 76 26.23 -4.34 8.00
C GLU A 76 25.47 -3.47 8.99
N THR A 77 24.90 -4.15 9.99
CA THR A 77 24.54 -3.56 11.26
C THR A 77 25.80 -3.02 11.95
N GLU A 78 26.26 -1.85 11.56
CA GLU A 78 27.02 -0.97 12.45
C GLU A 78 26.06 0.09 12.97
N MET A 79 25.52 -0.21 14.17
CA MET A 79 24.90 0.80 15.01
C MET A 79 26.00 1.77 15.43
N ASP A 80 26.19 2.85 14.67
CA ASP A 80 27.08 3.93 15.09
C ASP A 80 26.56 4.49 16.42
N GLY A 81 27.43 4.43 17.41
CA GLY A 81 27.16 4.76 18.80
C GLY A 81 27.11 6.27 18.96
N GLU A 82 25.97 6.88 18.65
CA GLU A 82 25.68 8.21 19.18
C GLU A 82 25.32 8.06 20.66
N GLU A 83 26.35 8.15 21.50
CA GLU A 83 26.24 8.45 22.91
C GLU A 83 25.34 9.68 23.09
N ILE A 84 24.38 9.55 23.99
CA ILE A 84 23.60 10.69 24.45
C ILE A 84 24.56 11.52 25.30
N GLU A 85 25.19 12.54 24.71
CA GLU A 85 25.93 13.56 25.47
C GLU A 85 24.93 14.25 26.42
N ASP A 86 25.04 13.93 27.71
CA ASP A 86 24.39 14.62 28.81
C ASP A 86 25.23 15.88 29.14
N ASP A 87 24.78 17.04 28.65
CA ASP A 87 25.20 18.34 29.16
C ASP A 87 24.60 18.56 30.57
N GLU A 88 25.36 18.23 31.63
CA GLU A 88 25.20 18.85 32.95
C GLU A 88 26.58 19.18 33.56
N ALA A 89 27.08 20.37 33.23
CA ALA A 89 28.12 21.04 34.00
C ALA A 89 27.51 21.90 35.12
N ASP A 90 28.24 21.98 36.23
CA ASP A 90 28.10 22.86 37.40
C ASP A 90 26.99 22.57 38.42
N THR A 91 27.32 21.73 39.41
CA THR A 91 27.34 22.21 40.81
C THR A 91 28.25 21.35 41.68
N GLU A 92 29.52 21.71 41.80
CA GLU A 92 30.36 21.32 42.94
C GLU A 92 30.86 22.55 43.70
N GLN A 93 31.17 22.33 44.99
CA GLN A 93 31.72 23.23 46.02
C GLN A 93 30.64 23.89 46.88
N LEU A 94 30.55 23.63 48.19
CA LEU A 94 31.55 23.39 49.25
C LEU A 94 30.99 22.33 50.23
N VAL A 95 31.75 21.44 50.90
CA VAL A 95 32.72 21.70 51.99
C VAL A 95 33.66 20.48 52.19
N HIS A 96 34.93 20.75 52.51
CA HIS A 96 35.99 19.78 52.83
C HIS A 96 35.91 19.16 54.25
N ALA A 97 36.60 18.01 54.38
CA ALA A 97 37.00 17.24 55.58
C ALA A 97 35.90 16.32 56.17
N ASP A 98 36.11 15.04 56.46
CA ASP A 98 37.32 14.31 56.86
C ASP A 98 37.21 12.81 56.48
N GLY A 99 38.35 12.13 56.38
CA GLY A 99 38.44 10.77 55.86
C GLY A 99 37.77 9.72 56.73
N LYS A 100 37.03 8.81 56.08
CA LYS A 100 36.83 7.42 56.52
C LYS A 100 36.35 6.58 55.34
N GLU A 101 37.16 5.59 54.97
CA GLU A 101 36.86 4.56 53.99
C GLU A 101 35.51 3.89 54.30
N VAL A 102 34.52 4.06 53.41
CA VAL A 102 33.32 3.23 53.41
C VAL A 102 33.49 2.19 52.31
N LYS A 103 33.66 0.94 52.73
CA LYS A 103 33.66 -0.25 51.89
C LYS A 103 32.46 -0.23 50.93
N SER A 104 32.76 -0.22 49.64
CA SER A 104 31.80 -0.38 48.55
C SER A 104 31.08 -1.73 48.68
N SER A 105 29.90 -1.72 49.28
CA SER A 105 29.00 -2.88 49.29
C SER A 105 28.34 -2.97 47.92
N THR A 106 28.63 -4.05 47.20
CA THR A 106 27.98 -4.44 45.96
C THR A 106 26.47 -4.60 46.23
N ASN A 107 25.67 -3.61 45.82
CA ASN A 107 24.22 -3.60 46.07
C ASN A 107 23.50 -4.57 45.13
N VAL A 108 23.38 -5.83 45.54
CA VAL A 108 22.56 -6.83 44.86
C VAL A 108 21.09 -6.46 45.03
N ILE A 109 20.35 -6.31 43.92
CA ILE A 109 18.91 -6.07 43.96
C ILE A 109 18.20 -7.38 44.30
N THR A 110 17.54 -7.42 45.46
CA THR A 110 16.78 -8.59 45.92
C THR A 110 15.28 -8.45 45.62
N THR A 111 14.55 -9.56 45.56
CA THR A 111 13.09 -9.57 45.38
C THR A 111 12.36 -8.77 46.46
N ALA A 112 12.85 -8.82 47.71
CA ALA A 112 12.30 -8.08 48.83
C ALA A 112 12.43 -6.55 48.68
N MET A 113 13.54 -6.07 48.08
CA MET A 113 13.70 -4.64 47.78
C MET A 113 12.69 -4.18 46.73
N VAL A 114 12.45 -5.00 45.71
CA VAL A 114 11.44 -4.71 44.68
C VAL A 114 10.04 -4.69 45.30
N ASP A 115 9.70 -5.64 46.17
CA ASP A 115 8.40 -5.65 46.88
C ASP A 115 8.19 -4.42 47.75
N ALA A 116 9.21 -4.00 48.51
CA ALA A 116 9.15 -2.80 49.32
C ALA A 116 8.93 -1.54 48.47
N TRP A 117 9.57 -1.45 47.30
CA TRP A 117 9.33 -0.35 46.36
C TRP A 117 7.91 -0.40 45.78
N CYS A 118 7.43 -1.58 45.36
CA CYS A 118 6.08 -1.76 44.85
C CYS A 118 5.01 -1.32 45.86
N SER A 119 5.10 -1.76 47.12
CA SER A 119 4.16 -1.36 48.18
C SER A 119 4.23 0.14 48.46
N SER A 120 5.44 0.71 48.53
CA SER A 120 5.65 2.15 48.75
C SER A 120 5.08 3.03 47.62
N ILE A 121 5.04 2.52 46.39
CA ILE A 121 4.46 3.19 45.23
C ILE A 121 2.93 3.15 45.30
N HIS A 122 2.34 2.01 45.69
CA HIS A 122 0.89 1.87 45.82
C HIS A 122 0.31 2.68 46.98
N GLU A 123 0.98 2.69 48.13
CA GLU A 123 0.47 3.34 49.35
C GLU A 123 0.70 4.85 49.35
N ASN A 124 1.92 5.29 49.00
CA ASN A 124 2.35 6.68 49.24
C ASN A 124 2.81 7.43 47.99
N ARG A 125 2.77 6.81 46.80
CA ARG A 125 3.37 7.34 45.55
C ARG A 125 4.76 7.93 45.77
N SER A 126 5.59 7.24 46.55
CA SER A 126 6.91 7.75 46.97
C SER A 126 7.83 8.00 45.77
N SER A 127 8.29 9.25 45.61
CA SER A 127 9.19 9.63 44.51
C SER A 127 10.57 8.95 44.60
N GLY A 128 10.99 8.56 45.81
CA GLY A 128 12.22 7.80 46.03
C GLY A 128 12.11 6.37 45.52
N ALA A 129 11.02 5.68 45.85
CA ALA A 129 10.76 4.32 45.39
C ALA A 129 10.63 4.23 43.86
N ILE A 130 9.99 5.23 43.23
CA ILE A 130 9.88 5.31 41.76
C ILE A 130 11.26 5.46 41.10
N ARG A 131 12.14 6.33 41.64
CA ARG A 131 13.50 6.52 41.11
C ARG A 131 14.36 5.26 41.27
N SER A 132 14.28 4.58 42.42
CA SER A 132 14.99 3.32 42.64
C SER A 132 14.50 2.20 41.70
N LEU A 133 13.19 2.08 41.52
CA LEU A 133 12.58 1.14 40.58
C LEU A 133 12.98 1.44 39.13
N MET A 134 12.96 2.70 38.71
CA MET A 134 13.36 3.11 37.36
C MET A 134 14.84 2.86 37.09
N ARG A 135 15.71 3.04 38.09
CA ARG A 135 17.13 2.67 37.97
C ARG A 135 17.29 1.16 37.80
N ALA A 136 16.58 0.37 38.59
CA ALA A 136 16.56 -1.09 38.45
C ALA A 136 16.01 -1.53 37.08
N PHE A 137 14.98 -0.86 36.57
CA PHE A 137 14.46 -1.08 35.22
C PHE A 137 15.50 -0.78 34.15
N ARG A 138 16.20 0.37 34.22
CA ARG A 138 17.29 0.69 33.29
C ARG A 138 18.37 -0.39 33.30
N THR A 139 18.81 -0.84 34.47
CA THR A 139 19.79 -1.93 34.57
C THR A 139 19.27 -3.25 33.99
N ALA A 140 18.00 -3.56 34.19
CA ALA A 140 17.38 -4.73 33.58
C ALA A 140 17.29 -4.61 32.05
N CYS A 141 16.97 -3.42 31.52
CA CYS A 141 16.87 -3.18 30.09
C CYS A 141 18.19 -3.36 29.35
N HIS A 142 19.31 -2.96 29.96
CA HIS A 142 20.67 -3.10 29.44
C HIS A 142 21.37 -4.36 29.98
N TYR A 143 20.61 -5.36 30.41
CA TYR A 143 21.18 -6.60 30.92
C TYR A 143 21.73 -7.43 29.76
N GLY A 144 23.05 -7.42 29.58
CA GLY A 144 23.75 -8.12 28.49
C GLY A 144 24.38 -7.22 27.41
N ASP A 145 24.25 -5.90 27.55
CA ASP A 145 24.81 -4.86 26.66
C ASP A 145 26.33 -4.65 26.84
N ASP A 146 27.10 -5.69 27.21
CA ASP A 146 28.55 -5.59 27.43
C ASP A 146 29.32 -5.43 26.10
N THR A 147 29.13 -4.30 25.42
CA THR A 147 30.03 -3.76 24.42
C THR A 147 30.94 -2.74 25.11
N GLY A 148 32.19 -3.14 25.31
CA GLY A 148 33.40 -2.34 25.57
C GLY A 148 33.28 -0.93 26.18
N GLU A 149 33.98 -0.74 27.30
CA GLU A 149 34.42 0.56 27.85
C GLU A 149 33.42 1.41 28.65
N ASP A 150 32.78 0.83 29.67
CA ASP A 150 32.62 1.56 30.93
C ASP A 150 32.39 0.65 32.14
N ALA A 151 33.49 0.08 32.64
CA ALA A 151 33.55 -0.79 33.82
C ALA A 151 33.30 -0.05 35.17
N LYS A 152 32.46 1.00 35.19
CA LYS A 152 32.01 1.69 36.41
C LYS A 152 30.54 1.42 36.76
N SER A 153 29.79 0.70 35.93
CA SER A 153 28.41 0.26 36.22
C SER A 153 28.38 -1.14 36.86
N LYS A 154 28.97 -1.32 38.05
CA LYS A 154 29.02 -2.62 38.78
C LYS A 154 27.65 -3.08 39.34
N TRP A 155 26.69 -3.43 38.51
CA TRP A 155 25.39 -4.03 38.90
C TRP A 155 25.17 -5.35 38.15
N SER A 156 26.17 -6.24 38.15
CA SER A 156 26.25 -7.43 37.26
C SER A 156 25.41 -8.65 37.70
N THR A 157 24.77 -8.68 38.87
CA THR A 157 24.09 -9.91 39.34
C THR A 157 22.62 -9.66 39.74
N MET A 158 21.74 -9.48 38.76
CA MET A 158 20.30 -9.69 38.96
C MET A 158 19.96 -11.17 38.75
N SER A 159 19.19 -11.77 39.66
CA SER A 159 18.64 -13.11 39.42
C SER A 159 17.48 -13.04 38.41
N SER A 160 17.25 -14.10 37.64
CA SER A 160 16.19 -14.14 36.62
C SER A 160 14.79 -13.87 37.20
N SER A 161 14.55 -14.23 38.46
CA SER A 161 13.30 -13.94 39.17
C SER A 161 13.13 -12.44 39.48
N VAL A 162 14.21 -11.76 39.86
CA VAL A 162 14.23 -10.30 40.09
C VAL A 162 14.02 -9.55 38.77
N PHE A 163 14.73 -9.95 37.71
CA PHE A 163 14.59 -9.39 36.37
C PHE A 163 13.13 -9.46 35.88
N ASN A 164 12.53 -10.65 35.88
CA ASN A 164 11.16 -10.85 35.42
C ASN A 164 10.15 -10.04 36.24
N LYS A 165 10.34 -9.97 37.56
CA LYS A 165 9.46 -9.21 38.46
C LYS A 165 9.53 -7.71 38.18
N ILE A 166 10.73 -7.16 38.00
CA ILE A 166 10.92 -5.74 37.64
C ILE A 166 10.28 -5.45 36.29
N MET A 167 10.57 -6.26 35.28
CA MET A 167 10.04 -6.08 33.92
C MET A 167 8.51 -6.12 33.89
N LEU A 168 7.91 -7.14 34.53
CA LEU A 168 6.46 -7.28 34.61
C LEU A 168 5.81 -6.13 35.38
N PHE A 169 6.35 -5.74 36.55
CA PHE A 169 5.76 -4.67 37.34
C PHE A 169 5.85 -3.32 36.63
N VAL A 170 7.02 -2.99 36.07
CA VAL A 170 7.23 -1.70 35.40
C VAL A 170 6.39 -1.60 34.13
N LEU A 171 6.40 -2.62 33.26
CA LEU A 171 5.52 -2.62 32.08
C LEU A 171 4.04 -2.61 32.48
N LYS A 172 3.67 -3.18 33.62
CA LYS A 172 2.27 -3.20 34.06
C LYS A 172 1.81 -1.86 34.64
N GLU A 173 2.54 -1.30 35.59
CA GLU A 173 2.03 -0.23 36.44
C GLU A 173 2.58 1.16 36.06
N MET A 174 3.65 1.25 35.27
CA MET A 174 4.33 2.53 35.03
C MET A 174 3.44 3.59 34.39
N ASP A 175 2.56 3.22 33.45
CA ASP A 175 1.61 4.15 32.86
C ASP A 175 0.73 4.84 33.92
N GLY A 176 0.14 4.06 34.83
CA GLY A 176 -0.70 4.58 35.92
C GLY A 176 0.09 5.38 36.97
N ILE A 177 1.35 5.01 37.21
CA ILE A 177 2.27 5.76 38.07
C ILE A 177 2.54 7.14 37.46
N LEU A 178 2.98 7.19 36.21
CA LEU A 178 3.29 8.43 35.48
C LEU A 178 2.06 9.32 35.36
N ARG A 179 0.90 8.75 35.01
CA ARG A 179 -0.37 9.50 34.93
C ARG A 179 -0.75 10.12 36.26
N GLY A 180 -0.64 9.41 37.37
CA GLY A 180 -0.99 10.01 38.67
C GLY A 180 0.08 10.98 39.21
N LEU A 181 1.36 10.84 38.87
CA LEU A 181 2.37 11.86 39.13
C LEU A 181 2.08 13.16 38.37
N LEU A 182 1.61 13.04 37.13
CA LEU A 182 1.26 14.14 36.25
C LEU A 182 -0.19 14.63 36.42
N LYS A 183 -1.00 13.96 37.25
CA LYS A 183 -2.45 14.18 37.43
C LYS A 183 -3.25 14.14 36.11
N LEU A 184 -2.93 13.18 35.25
CA LEU A 184 -3.65 12.88 34.02
C LEU A 184 -4.80 11.89 34.28
N PRO A 185 -5.83 11.82 33.41
CA PRO A 185 -6.82 10.75 33.40
C PRO A 185 -6.15 9.38 33.37
N THR A 186 -6.85 8.41 33.95
CA THR A 186 -6.41 7.02 34.12
C THR A 186 -6.14 6.31 32.79
N SER A 187 -6.70 6.77 31.68
CA SER A 187 -6.44 6.24 30.35
C SER A 187 -6.71 7.28 29.26
N GLY A 188 -6.05 7.13 28.11
CA GLY A 188 -6.24 7.97 26.94
C GLY A 188 -5.56 9.34 27.05
N GLY A 189 -6.04 10.29 26.26
CA GLY A 189 -5.46 11.61 26.11
C GLY A 189 -5.13 11.91 24.65
N LYS A 190 -5.18 13.19 24.29
CA LYS A 190 -4.75 13.70 22.98
C LYS A 190 -3.46 14.51 23.14
N LYS A 191 -2.72 14.67 22.07
CA LYS A 191 -1.52 15.51 21.97
C LYS A 191 -1.62 16.86 22.68
N GLU A 192 -2.74 17.57 22.52
CA GLU A 192 -2.94 18.90 23.13
C GLU A 192 -2.83 18.86 24.67
N MET A 193 -3.26 17.75 25.27
CA MET A 193 -3.11 17.53 26.70
C MET A 193 -1.64 17.51 27.15
N ILE A 194 -0.77 16.89 26.35
CA ILE A 194 0.66 16.82 26.66
C ILE A 194 1.34 18.16 26.39
N LYS A 195 0.97 18.86 25.33
CA LYS A 195 1.47 20.22 25.05
C LYS A 195 1.16 21.20 26.18
N ASP A 196 -0.06 21.16 26.72
CA ASP A 196 -0.45 22.01 27.85
C ASP A 196 0.30 21.61 29.13
N MET A 197 0.51 20.30 29.32
CA MET A 197 1.28 19.78 30.45
C MET A 197 2.76 20.13 30.39
N SER A 198 3.38 20.21 29.20
CA SER A 198 4.77 20.60 29.02
C SER A 198 5.11 21.97 29.62
N LYS A 199 4.11 22.84 29.79
CA LYS A 199 4.24 24.16 30.41
C LYS A 199 4.27 24.12 31.94
N THR A 200 3.93 22.99 32.56
CA THR A 200 3.76 22.86 34.01
C THR A 200 5.08 22.48 34.70
N LYS A 201 5.34 23.05 35.90
CA LYS A 201 6.53 22.71 36.72
C LYS A 201 6.67 21.21 37.02
N ARG A 202 5.54 20.49 37.14
CA ARG A 202 5.49 19.03 37.35
C ARG A 202 6.04 18.24 36.16
N TRP A 203 5.81 18.72 34.94
CA TRP A 203 6.40 18.10 33.76
C TRP A 203 7.92 18.27 33.79
N LYS A 204 8.42 19.49 34.00
CA LYS A 204 9.86 19.76 34.11
C LYS A 204 10.56 18.86 35.13
N SER A 205 9.92 18.61 36.28
CA SER A 205 10.45 17.73 37.32
C SER A 205 10.42 16.23 36.98
N ASN A 206 9.50 15.76 36.14
CA ASN A 206 9.27 14.32 35.91
C ASN A 206 9.53 13.87 34.46
N ASN A 207 9.85 14.80 33.56
CA ASN A 207 10.10 14.55 32.14
C ASN A 207 11.18 13.50 31.91
N HIS A 208 12.28 13.57 32.67
CA HIS A 208 13.39 12.61 32.61
C HIS A 208 12.95 11.18 32.94
N LEU A 209 11.99 10.99 33.87
CA LEU A 209 11.46 9.66 34.21
C LEU A 209 10.65 9.08 33.04
N VAL A 210 9.83 9.91 32.39
CA VAL A 210 9.05 9.50 31.21
C VAL A 210 9.98 9.15 30.05
N LYS A 211 10.97 10.00 29.77
CA LYS A 211 11.99 9.77 28.73
C LYS A 211 12.77 8.48 29.01
N SER A 212 13.19 8.28 30.25
CA SER A 212 13.93 7.09 30.68
C SER A 212 13.09 5.81 30.53
N TYR A 213 11.82 5.83 30.92
CA TYR A 213 10.93 4.67 30.75
C TYR A 213 10.76 4.30 29.28
N LEU A 214 10.37 5.26 28.44
CA LEU A 214 10.11 5.00 27.02
C LEU A 214 11.38 4.67 26.25
N GLY A 215 12.52 5.30 26.58
CA GLY A 215 13.81 5.04 25.95
C GLY A 215 14.34 3.64 26.26
N ASN A 216 14.37 3.26 27.55
CA ASN A 216 14.84 1.93 27.95
C ASN A 216 13.90 0.82 27.47
N ALA A 217 12.58 1.07 27.44
CA ALA A 217 11.65 0.10 26.89
C ALA A 217 11.81 -0.09 25.37
N LEU A 218 12.15 0.97 24.64
CA LEU A 218 12.47 0.87 23.21
C LEU A 218 13.76 0.06 22.98
N HIS A 219 14.79 0.31 23.78
CA HIS A 219 16.03 -0.46 23.70
C HIS A 219 15.76 -1.96 23.88
N VAL A 220 14.97 -2.34 24.89
CA VAL A 220 14.57 -3.74 25.11
C VAL A 220 13.82 -4.33 23.93
N LEU A 221 12.91 -3.58 23.30
CA LEU A 221 12.20 -4.06 22.11
C LEU A 221 13.14 -4.40 20.95
N ASN A 222 14.25 -3.68 20.82
CA ASN A 222 15.24 -3.95 19.76
C ASN A 222 16.12 -5.16 20.06
N GLN A 223 16.36 -5.47 21.34
CA GLN A 223 17.18 -6.62 21.75
C GLN A 223 16.39 -7.93 21.87
N MET A 224 15.07 -7.86 22.07
CA MET A 224 14.22 -9.04 22.20
C MET A 224 14.00 -9.74 20.85
N THR A 225 14.12 -11.07 20.85
CA THR A 225 13.83 -11.93 19.69
C THR A 225 12.53 -12.73 19.85
N ASP A 226 12.07 -12.95 21.07
CA ASP A 226 10.84 -13.71 21.34
C ASP A 226 9.57 -12.90 21.02
N THR A 227 8.84 -13.35 20.00
CA THR A 227 7.61 -12.72 19.50
C THR A 227 6.51 -12.58 20.56
N GLU A 228 6.40 -13.50 21.53
CA GLU A 228 5.38 -13.41 22.58
C GLU A 228 5.72 -12.32 23.59
N MET A 229 6.98 -12.26 24.02
CA MET A 229 7.47 -11.24 24.94
C MET A 229 7.46 -9.83 24.32
N ILE A 230 7.81 -9.72 23.03
CA ILE A 230 7.68 -8.45 22.28
C ILE A 230 6.20 -8.03 22.24
N SER A 231 5.30 -8.96 21.90
CA SER A 231 3.86 -8.70 21.86
C SER A 231 3.32 -8.25 23.22
N PHE A 232 3.76 -8.88 24.31
CA PHE A 232 3.40 -8.46 25.67
C PHE A 232 3.89 -7.04 25.96
N THR A 233 5.16 -6.75 25.67
CA THR A 233 5.79 -5.45 25.91
C THR A 233 5.10 -4.33 25.13
N LEU A 234 4.82 -4.54 23.84
CA LEU A 234 4.08 -3.59 23.02
C LEU A 234 2.65 -3.33 23.53
N ARG A 235 1.92 -4.37 23.95
CA ARG A 235 0.57 -4.22 24.53
C ARG A 235 0.58 -3.33 25.78
N ARG A 236 1.63 -3.43 26.59
CA ARG A 236 1.80 -2.60 27.80
C ARG A 236 2.21 -1.17 27.46
N LEU A 237 3.19 -1.00 26.58
CA LEU A 237 3.68 0.33 26.16
C LEU A 237 2.62 1.15 25.41
N ARG A 238 1.68 0.49 24.74
CA ARG A 238 0.56 1.14 24.06
C ARG A 238 -0.25 2.06 24.98
N PHE A 239 -0.38 1.75 26.28
CA PHE A 239 -1.10 2.62 27.22
C PHE A 239 -0.38 3.96 27.45
N SER A 240 0.94 3.98 27.28
CA SER A 240 1.82 5.14 27.45
C SER A 240 2.12 5.86 26.13
N SER A 241 1.45 5.51 25.03
CA SER A 241 1.66 6.10 23.70
C SER A 241 1.54 7.62 23.67
N VAL A 242 0.62 8.18 24.46
CA VAL A 242 0.37 9.63 24.51
C VAL A 242 1.62 10.42 24.92
N PHE A 243 2.48 9.84 25.76
CA PHE A 243 3.69 10.51 26.24
C PHE A 243 4.75 10.70 25.15
N LEU A 244 4.71 9.91 24.07
CA LEU A 244 5.60 10.07 22.92
C LEU A 244 5.39 11.42 22.21
N ALA A 245 4.23 12.08 22.40
CA ALA A 245 3.98 13.44 21.92
C ALA A 245 5.04 14.45 22.37
N ALA A 246 5.64 14.25 23.54
CA ALA A 246 6.67 15.14 24.07
C ALA A 246 8.08 14.85 23.53
N PHE A 247 8.28 13.73 22.83
CA PHE A 247 9.58 13.27 22.36
C PHE A 247 9.53 12.85 20.89
N PRO A 248 9.51 13.80 19.93
CA PRO A 248 9.35 13.49 18.51
C PRO A 248 10.42 12.53 17.95
N VAL A 249 11.67 12.64 18.40
CA VAL A 249 12.76 11.73 18.00
C VAL A 249 12.46 10.30 18.44
N LEU A 250 11.99 10.14 19.68
CA LEU A 250 11.65 8.83 20.23
C LEU A 250 10.42 8.25 19.54
N LEU A 251 9.41 9.08 19.28
CA LEU A 251 8.22 8.71 18.50
C LEU A 251 8.60 8.10 17.15
N ARG A 252 9.48 8.76 16.38
CA ARG A 252 9.96 8.23 15.09
C ARG A 252 10.64 6.88 15.23
N LYS A 253 11.50 6.71 16.25
CA LYS A 253 12.14 5.41 16.52
C LYS A 253 11.10 4.32 16.84
N TYR A 254 10.07 4.63 17.64
CA TYR A 254 8.95 3.71 17.89
C TYR A 254 8.18 3.35 16.62
N ILE A 255 7.86 4.33 15.76
CA ILE A 255 7.17 4.07 14.49
C ILE A 255 7.97 3.11 13.63
N LYS A 256 9.28 3.31 13.47
CA LYS A 256 10.17 2.40 12.71
C LYS A 256 10.11 0.96 13.24
N VAL A 257 10.25 0.78 14.57
CA VAL A 257 10.21 -0.55 15.20
C VAL A 257 8.84 -1.21 15.03
N LEU A 258 7.75 -0.45 15.22
CA LEU A 258 6.39 -0.94 15.02
C LEU A 258 6.12 -1.35 13.57
N LEU A 259 6.62 -0.58 12.59
CA LEU A 259 6.51 -0.91 11.16
C LEU A 259 7.27 -2.20 10.81
N HIS A 260 8.47 -2.38 11.37
CA HIS A 260 9.23 -3.62 11.21
C HIS A 260 8.42 -4.82 11.72
N PHE A 261 7.99 -4.79 12.99
CA PHE A 261 7.22 -5.88 13.59
C PHE A 261 5.85 -6.10 12.93
N TRP A 262 5.23 -5.05 12.41
CA TRP A 262 4.00 -5.16 11.62
C TRP A 262 4.24 -5.92 10.30
N GLY A 263 5.32 -5.59 9.58
CA GLY A 263 5.63 -6.19 8.29
C GLY A 263 6.18 -7.62 8.39
N THR A 264 7.11 -7.89 9.31
CA THR A 264 7.89 -9.16 9.37
C THR A 264 7.44 -10.09 10.50
N GLY A 265 6.65 -9.59 11.46
CA GLY A 265 6.28 -10.35 12.65
C GLY A 265 5.43 -11.59 12.36
N GLY A 266 5.64 -12.64 13.15
CA GLY A 266 4.80 -13.84 13.17
C GLY A 266 3.70 -13.79 14.23
N GLY A 267 2.69 -14.65 14.08
CA GLY A 267 1.66 -14.86 15.11
C GLY A 267 0.84 -13.60 15.41
N ALA A 268 0.78 -13.22 16.69
CA ALA A 268 0.01 -12.06 17.16
C ALA A 268 0.73 -10.71 17.01
N LEU A 269 2.04 -10.72 16.72
CA LEU A 269 2.88 -9.54 16.73
C LEU A 269 2.43 -8.46 15.71
N PRO A 270 2.12 -8.79 14.44
CA PRO A 270 1.65 -7.77 13.49
C PRO A 270 0.37 -7.06 13.93
N VAL A 271 -0.56 -7.78 14.55
CA VAL A 271 -1.82 -7.22 15.05
C VAL A 271 -1.54 -6.24 16.19
N VAL A 272 -0.68 -6.62 17.14
CA VAL A 272 -0.33 -5.76 18.27
C VAL A 272 0.38 -4.49 17.81
N SER A 273 1.33 -4.62 16.88
CA SER A 273 2.05 -3.48 16.30
C SER A 273 1.11 -2.54 15.54
N PHE A 274 0.18 -3.08 14.76
CA PHE A 274 -0.85 -2.29 14.07
C PHE A 274 -1.74 -1.52 15.05
N LEU A 275 -2.24 -2.17 16.11
CA LEU A 275 -3.07 -1.52 17.10
C LEU A 275 -2.34 -0.38 17.83
N PHE A 276 -1.02 -0.52 18.02
CA PHE A 276 -0.20 0.56 18.57
C PHE A 276 -0.07 1.71 17.56
N LEU A 277 0.29 1.44 16.29
CA LEU A 277 0.36 2.46 15.24
C LEU A 277 -0.96 3.23 15.10
N ARG A 278 -2.09 2.52 15.11
CA ARG A 278 -3.43 3.11 15.04
C ARG A 278 -3.71 4.03 16.24
N ASP A 279 -3.37 3.60 17.45
CA ASP A 279 -3.53 4.42 18.66
C ASP A 279 -2.65 5.67 18.62
N LEU A 280 -1.42 5.57 18.08
CA LEU A 280 -0.56 6.74 17.86
C LEU A 280 -1.21 7.74 16.91
N CYS A 281 -1.69 7.29 15.74
CA CYS A 281 -2.38 8.16 14.79
C CYS A 281 -3.62 8.84 15.40
N ILE A 282 -4.41 8.12 16.20
CA ILE A 282 -5.61 8.68 16.83
C ILE A 282 -5.27 9.69 17.94
N GLN A 283 -4.23 9.43 18.73
CA GLN A 283 -3.89 10.29 19.88
C GLN A 283 -3.02 11.49 19.50
N LEU A 284 -2.10 11.29 18.56
CA LEU A 284 -1.10 12.28 18.15
C LEU A 284 -1.49 13.05 16.89
N GLY A 285 -2.35 12.48 16.06
CA GLY A 285 -2.83 13.13 14.84
C GLY A 285 -1.70 13.40 13.84
N SER A 286 -1.67 14.61 13.30
CA SER A 286 -0.78 15.02 12.21
C SER A 286 0.72 14.85 12.45
N ASP A 287 1.19 14.70 13.71
CA ASP A 287 2.63 14.50 13.99
C ASP A 287 3.18 13.18 13.48
N CYS A 288 2.32 12.18 13.27
CA CYS A 288 2.75 10.84 12.89
C CYS A 288 1.96 10.22 11.74
N ILE A 289 0.78 10.76 11.39
CA ILE A 289 -0.08 10.17 10.35
C ILE A 289 0.66 10.03 9.01
N ASP A 290 1.37 11.06 8.57
CA ASP A 290 2.11 11.04 7.29
C ASP A 290 3.22 10.00 7.27
N GLU A 291 4.02 9.94 8.34
CA GLU A 291 5.10 8.96 8.48
C GLU A 291 4.54 7.53 8.58
N CYS A 292 3.42 7.35 9.27
CA CYS A 292 2.73 6.07 9.38
C CYS A 292 2.16 5.61 8.03
N PHE A 293 1.46 6.47 7.27
CA PHE A 293 0.93 6.10 5.95
C PHE A 293 2.05 5.75 4.97
N ARG A 294 3.07 6.60 4.87
CA ARG A 294 4.24 6.35 4.01
C ARG A 294 4.97 5.08 4.43
N GLY A 295 5.24 4.93 5.73
CA GLY A 295 5.97 3.80 6.29
C GLY A 295 5.23 2.48 6.11
N MET A 296 3.92 2.44 6.37
CA MET A 296 3.11 1.24 6.17
C MET A 296 3.01 0.88 4.69
N TYR A 297 2.85 1.85 3.80
CA TYR A 297 2.85 1.57 2.36
C TYR A 297 4.19 0.97 1.92
N LYS A 298 5.33 1.58 2.30
CA LYS A 298 6.68 1.05 2.00
C LYS A 298 6.88 -0.38 2.54
N ALA A 299 6.55 -0.61 3.81
CA ALA A 299 6.69 -1.94 4.43
C ALA A 299 5.76 -3.00 3.80
N TYR A 300 4.56 -2.61 3.35
CA TYR A 300 3.68 -3.48 2.56
C TYR A 300 4.33 -3.87 1.22
N LEU A 301 4.96 -2.92 0.52
CA LEU A 301 5.60 -3.18 -0.77
C LEU A 301 6.78 -4.16 -0.67
N LEU A 302 7.59 -4.05 0.38
CA LEU A 302 8.69 -4.99 0.65
C LEU A 302 8.16 -6.42 0.79
N ASN A 303 7.01 -6.59 1.43
CA ASN A 303 6.36 -7.88 1.58
C ASN A 303 5.76 -8.42 0.26
N CYS A 304 5.46 -7.57 -0.73
CA CYS A 304 4.81 -7.98 -1.98
C CYS A 304 5.75 -8.52 -3.07
N GLN A 305 7.07 -8.59 -2.84
CA GLN A 305 8.03 -9.01 -3.87
C GLN A 305 7.90 -10.49 -4.26
N PHE A 306 7.80 -11.38 -3.26
CA PHE A 306 7.76 -12.83 -3.44
C PHE A 306 6.44 -13.41 -2.95
N MET A 307 5.87 -14.36 -3.70
CA MET A 307 4.56 -14.96 -3.42
C MET A 307 4.62 -16.46 -3.14
N ASN A 308 3.93 -16.85 -2.07
CA ASN A 308 3.55 -18.23 -1.76
C ASN A 308 2.15 -18.23 -1.09
N ALA A 309 1.56 -19.40 -0.90
CA ALA A 309 0.18 -19.51 -0.39
C ALA A 309 0.01 -18.99 1.05
N SER A 310 0.99 -19.21 1.94
CA SER A 310 0.95 -18.72 3.33
C SER A 310 1.13 -17.21 3.40
N LYS A 311 2.03 -16.65 2.60
CA LYS A 311 2.32 -15.22 2.53
C LYS A 311 1.19 -14.41 1.90
N LEU A 312 0.35 -15.01 1.06
CA LEU A 312 -0.85 -14.35 0.54
C LEU A 312 -1.80 -13.93 1.67
N GLN A 313 -2.00 -14.78 2.69
CA GLN A 313 -2.85 -14.43 3.84
C GLN A 313 -2.24 -13.27 4.65
N HIS A 314 -0.92 -13.30 4.84
CA HIS A 314 -0.20 -12.21 5.50
C HIS A 314 -0.33 -10.89 4.73
N ILE A 315 -0.11 -10.89 3.41
CA ILE A 315 -0.25 -9.69 2.56
C ILE A 315 -1.69 -9.14 2.62
N GLN A 316 -2.70 -10.01 2.57
CA GLN A 316 -4.10 -9.58 2.73
C GLN A 316 -4.35 -8.94 4.10
N PHE A 317 -3.81 -9.52 5.17
CA PHE A 317 -3.89 -8.96 6.50
C PHE A 317 -3.23 -7.56 6.57
N LEU A 318 -2.01 -7.41 6.05
CA LEU A 318 -1.32 -6.11 5.98
C LEU A 318 -2.13 -5.09 5.17
N GLY A 319 -2.68 -5.50 4.03
CA GLY A 319 -3.51 -4.64 3.20
C GLY A 319 -4.77 -4.16 3.93
N ASN A 320 -5.45 -5.05 4.65
CA ASN A 320 -6.63 -4.69 5.46
C ASN A 320 -6.26 -3.73 6.60
N CYS A 321 -5.12 -3.93 7.27
CA CYS A 321 -4.62 -3.02 8.29
C CYS A 321 -4.35 -1.62 7.73
N PHE A 322 -3.68 -1.55 6.57
CA PHE A 322 -3.42 -0.27 5.91
C PHE A 322 -4.71 0.45 5.56
N VAL A 323 -5.67 -0.25 4.92
CA VAL A 323 -6.98 0.31 4.56
C VAL A 323 -7.72 0.82 5.81
N GLU A 324 -7.73 0.08 6.91
CA GLU A 324 -8.35 0.51 8.18
C GLU A 324 -7.67 1.76 8.76
N LEU A 325 -6.34 1.91 8.62
CA LEU A 325 -5.65 3.11 9.10
C LEU A 325 -6.04 4.36 8.31
N LEU A 326 -6.30 4.25 7.01
CA LEU A 326 -6.71 5.39 6.18
C LEU A 326 -7.96 6.09 6.72
N ARG A 327 -8.84 5.35 7.42
CA ARG A 327 -10.05 5.90 8.05
C ARG A 327 -9.76 6.95 9.13
N VAL A 328 -8.57 6.92 9.74
CA VAL A 328 -8.22 7.85 10.82
C VAL A 328 -8.24 9.31 10.33
N ASP A 329 -7.80 9.54 9.08
CA ASP A 329 -7.77 10.86 8.45
C ASP A 329 -7.88 10.70 6.93
N LEU A 330 -9.11 10.74 6.42
CA LEU A 330 -9.42 10.56 4.99
C LEU A 330 -8.85 11.68 4.09
N PRO A 331 -8.92 12.98 4.48
CA PRO A 331 -8.28 14.05 3.72
C PRO A 331 -6.77 13.84 3.51
N ASN A 332 -6.04 13.47 4.56
CA ASN A 332 -4.62 13.20 4.43
C ASN A 332 -4.38 11.91 3.64
N ALA A 333 -5.13 10.84 3.93
CA ALA A 333 -5.06 9.59 3.18
C ALA A 333 -5.25 9.78 1.66
N TYR A 334 -6.11 10.70 1.25
CA TYR A 334 -6.30 11.05 -0.16
C TYR A 334 -5.04 11.63 -0.81
N GLN A 335 -4.31 12.50 -0.12
CA GLN A 335 -3.06 13.08 -0.65
C GLN A 335 -2.03 11.99 -0.95
N HIS A 336 -1.83 11.07 0.01
CA HIS A 336 -0.96 9.90 -0.18
C HIS A 336 -1.46 9.00 -1.31
N ALA A 337 -2.75 8.66 -1.31
CA ALA A 337 -3.37 7.82 -2.33
C ALA A 337 -3.20 8.40 -3.74
N PHE A 338 -3.40 9.70 -3.91
CA PHE A 338 -3.24 10.39 -5.18
C PHE A 338 -1.80 10.25 -5.72
N VAL A 339 -0.79 10.49 -4.87
CA VAL A 339 0.62 10.39 -5.24
C VAL A 339 0.96 8.94 -5.63
N PHE A 340 0.60 7.97 -4.81
CA PHE A 340 0.90 6.55 -5.09
C PHE A 340 0.18 6.03 -6.34
N ILE A 341 -1.10 6.38 -6.55
CA ILE A 341 -1.83 6.00 -7.76
C ILE A 341 -1.23 6.67 -9.00
N ARG A 342 -0.80 7.94 -8.90
CA ARG A 342 -0.11 8.63 -9.98
C ARG A 342 1.21 7.94 -10.36
N GLN A 343 1.99 7.48 -9.38
CA GLN A 343 3.20 6.71 -9.65
C GLN A 343 2.89 5.41 -10.41
N LEU A 344 1.83 4.68 -10.03
CA LEU A 344 1.40 3.48 -10.76
C LEU A 344 1.02 3.79 -12.21
N ALA A 345 0.42 4.96 -12.46
CA ALA A 345 0.11 5.44 -13.80
C ALA A 345 1.37 5.74 -14.62
N MET A 346 2.39 6.35 -14.00
CA MET A 346 3.68 6.63 -14.65
C MET A 346 4.38 5.35 -15.09
N ILE A 347 4.50 4.36 -14.18
CA ILE A 347 5.10 3.05 -14.49
C ILE A 347 4.38 2.39 -15.68
N LEU A 348 3.05 2.45 -15.71
CA LEU A 348 2.26 1.92 -16.83
C LEU A 348 2.50 2.69 -18.13
N ARG A 349 2.55 4.03 -18.07
CA ARG A 349 2.79 4.88 -19.24
C ARG A 349 4.14 4.57 -19.87
N ASP A 350 5.17 4.36 -19.06
CA ASP A 350 6.53 4.05 -19.52
C ASP A 350 6.62 2.65 -20.13
N ALA A 351 5.85 1.70 -19.59
CA ALA A 351 5.69 0.38 -20.21
C ALA A 351 4.95 0.46 -21.56
N GLN A 352 3.92 1.31 -21.68
CA GLN A 352 3.15 1.48 -22.90
C GLN A 352 3.93 2.20 -24.01
N SER A 353 4.66 3.27 -23.68
CA SER A 353 5.49 4.03 -24.63
C SER A 353 6.55 3.12 -25.24
N SER A 354 7.24 2.35 -24.41
CA SER A 354 8.26 1.37 -24.82
C SER A 354 7.71 0.25 -25.72
N THR A 355 6.43 -0.09 -25.58
CA THR A 355 5.76 -1.12 -26.39
C THR A 355 5.29 -0.57 -27.75
N LYS A 356 4.87 0.69 -27.82
CA LYS A 356 4.43 1.34 -29.07
C LYS A 356 5.59 1.59 -30.04
N THR A 357 6.77 1.94 -29.54
CA THR A 357 7.98 2.16 -30.38
C THR A 357 8.38 0.89 -31.16
N LYS A 358 8.10 -0.32 -30.63
CA LYS A 358 8.34 -1.57 -31.36
C LYS A 358 7.50 -1.72 -32.64
N LYS A 359 6.36 -1.02 -32.77
CA LYS A 359 5.52 -1.06 -33.99
C LYS A 359 5.93 -0.02 -35.04
N SER A 360 6.61 1.07 -34.67
CA SER A 360 7.08 2.09 -35.61
C SER A 360 8.53 1.88 -36.08
N SER A 361 9.36 1.15 -35.33
CA SER A 361 10.78 0.93 -35.65
C SER A 361 11.07 -0.30 -36.53
N GLN A 362 10.22 -0.61 -37.52
CA GLN A 362 10.57 -1.65 -38.51
C GLN A 362 11.65 -1.23 -39.51
N LYS A 363 12.05 0.06 -39.55
CA LYS A 363 13.16 0.57 -40.36
C LYS A 363 14.15 1.39 -39.51
N ALA A 364 14.94 0.73 -38.68
CA ALA A 364 16.16 1.32 -38.11
C ALA A 364 17.23 0.23 -37.89
N ASN A 365 18.49 0.65 -37.98
CA ASN A 365 19.69 -0.17 -38.06
C ASN A 365 19.91 -1.14 -36.88
N GLN A 366 20.74 -2.15 -37.13
CA GLN A 366 20.88 -3.38 -36.34
C GLN A 366 21.53 -3.19 -34.96
N SER A 367 22.33 -2.13 -34.75
CA SER A 367 23.04 -1.87 -33.48
C SER A 367 22.20 -1.13 -32.42
N SER A 368 21.24 -0.29 -32.82
CA SER A 368 20.30 0.36 -31.89
C SER A 368 19.09 -0.52 -31.53
N LYS A 369 18.93 -1.66 -32.22
CA LYS A 369 17.89 -2.66 -31.94
C LYS A 369 18.13 -3.47 -30.68
N GLU A 370 19.38 -3.68 -30.25
CA GLU A 370 19.64 -4.52 -29.05
C GLU A 370 19.40 -3.72 -27.76
N ALA A 371 20.00 -2.53 -27.61
CA ALA A 371 19.80 -1.69 -26.43
C ALA A 371 18.33 -1.26 -26.23
N HIS A 372 17.62 -0.92 -27.30
CA HIS A 372 16.22 -0.46 -27.22
C HIS A 372 15.23 -1.62 -26.98
N ASN A 373 15.57 -2.84 -27.38
CA ASN A 373 14.74 -4.03 -27.19
C ASN A 373 14.93 -4.64 -25.79
N THR A 374 16.05 -4.37 -25.12
CA THR A 374 16.29 -4.73 -23.71
C THR A 374 15.54 -3.79 -22.76
N LYS A 375 15.68 -2.46 -22.88
CA LYS A 375 14.91 -1.49 -22.06
C LYS A 375 13.40 -1.66 -22.18
N GLY A 376 12.88 -1.85 -23.40
CA GLY A 376 11.45 -2.10 -23.61
C GLY A 376 10.98 -3.50 -23.22
N LYS A 377 11.89 -4.43 -22.87
CA LYS A 377 11.53 -5.70 -22.20
C LYS A 377 11.52 -5.55 -20.68
N GLU A 378 12.37 -4.69 -20.13
CA GLU A 378 12.42 -4.42 -18.69
C GLU A 378 11.23 -3.58 -18.20
N SER A 379 10.83 -2.54 -18.95
CA SER A 379 9.75 -1.64 -18.49
C SER A 379 8.38 -2.32 -18.34
N PHE A 380 8.02 -3.26 -19.23
CA PHE A 380 6.74 -3.98 -19.08
C PHE A 380 6.77 -5.00 -17.94
N LEU A 381 7.96 -5.53 -17.61
CA LEU A 381 8.11 -6.48 -16.50
C LEU A 381 7.80 -5.80 -15.16
N LYS A 382 8.13 -4.51 -15.00
CA LYS A 382 7.77 -3.73 -13.80
C LYS A 382 6.25 -3.75 -13.52
N VAL A 383 5.41 -3.62 -14.56
CA VAL A 383 3.94 -3.73 -14.43
C VAL A 383 3.50 -5.15 -14.11
N TYR A 384 4.27 -6.16 -14.54
CA TYR A 384 3.92 -7.58 -14.50
C TYR A 384 4.56 -8.32 -13.31
N GLN A 385 5.06 -7.56 -12.32
CA GLN A 385 5.55 -8.05 -11.04
C GLN A 385 4.44 -8.06 -9.98
N TRP A 386 4.62 -8.91 -8.96
CA TRP A 386 3.70 -9.01 -7.83
C TRP A 386 3.53 -7.71 -7.07
N LYS A 387 4.63 -6.97 -6.85
CA LYS A 387 4.62 -5.64 -6.23
C LYS A 387 3.58 -4.73 -6.88
N TYR A 388 3.65 -4.54 -8.19
CA TYR A 388 2.73 -3.66 -8.93
C TYR A 388 1.26 -4.13 -8.83
N ILE A 389 1.01 -5.43 -9.02
CA ILE A 389 -0.36 -5.98 -8.95
C ILE A 389 -0.95 -5.85 -7.53
N HIS A 390 -0.15 -6.08 -6.49
CA HIS A 390 -0.60 -5.91 -5.11
C HIS A 390 -0.81 -4.45 -4.71
N CYS A 391 -0.08 -3.50 -5.30
CA CYS A 391 -0.43 -2.07 -5.16
C CYS A 391 -1.81 -1.78 -5.74
N LEU A 392 -2.11 -2.29 -6.94
CA LEU A 392 -3.41 -2.12 -7.56
C LEU A 392 -4.52 -2.74 -6.70
N GLU A 393 -4.29 -3.92 -6.15
CA GLU A 393 -5.25 -4.59 -5.26
C GLU A 393 -5.46 -3.82 -3.95
N LEU A 394 -4.41 -3.26 -3.37
CA LEU A 394 -4.48 -2.45 -2.15
C LEU A 394 -5.34 -1.21 -2.38
N TRP A 395 -5.06 -0.44 -3.44
CA TRP A 395 -5.82 0.76 -3.75
C TRP A 395 -7.24 0.45 -4.22
N THR A 396 -7.44 -0.70 -4.88
CA THR A 396 -8.79 -1.21 -5.18
C THR A 396 -9.56 -1.43 -3.87
N ALA A 397 -8.95 -2.10 -2.88
CA ALA A 397 -9.59 -2.33 -1.58
C ALA A 397 -9.89 -1.01 -0.85
N ALA A 398 -8.97 -0.05 -0.86
CA ALA A 398 -9.17 1.26 -0.24
C ALA A 398 -10.34 2.04 -0.89
N ILE A 399 -10.38 2.11 -2.22
CA ILE A 399 -11.45 2.80 -2.95
C ILE A 399 -12.80 2.11 -2.75
N CYS A 400 -12.83 0.77 -2.74
CA CYS A 400 -14.06 0.04 -2.48
C CYS A 400 -14.56 0.24 -1.04
N ALA A 401 -13.66 0.32 -0.05
CA ALA A 401 -14.03 0.53 1.34
C ALA A 401 -14.59 1.95 1.60
N TYR A 402 -14.09 2.95 0.87
CA TYR A 402 -14.44 4.36 1.05
C TYR A 402 -15.14 4.95 -0.18
N SER A 403 -15.88 4.14 -0.93
CA SER A 403 -16.52 4.57 -2.19
C SER A 403 -17.63 5.62 -2.00
N SER A 404 -18.23 5.66 -0.82
CA SER A 404 -19.23 6.66 -0.43
C SER A 404 -18.62 7.99 -0.03
N GLU A 405 -17.34 8.01 0.35
CA GLU A 405 -16.65 9.20 0.85
C GLU A 405 -16.23 10.12 -0.32
N PRO A 406 -16.41 11.45 -0.18
CA PRO A 406 -16.14 12.39 -1.26
C PRO A 406 -14.65 12.45 -1.64
N GLU A 407 -13.74 12.16 -0.71
CA GLU A 407 -12.29 12.19 -0.95
C GLU A 407 -11.85 11.04 -1.86
N PHE A 408 -12.38 9.83 -1.69
CA PHE A 408 -11.92 8.65 -2.44
C PHE A 408 -12.65 8.44 -3.77
N ARG A 409 -13.85 9.00 -3.93
CA ARG A 409 -14.63 8.88 -5.17
C ARG A 409 -13.88 9.34 -6.45
N PRO A 410 -13.14 10.47 -6.47
CA PRO A 410 -12.38 10.91 -7.64
C PRO A 410 -11.25 9.96 -8.04
N LEU A 411 -10.71 9.15 -7.11
CA LEU A 411 -9.61 8.21 -7.37
C LEU A 411 -10.06 6.95 -8.12
N ALA A 412 -11.36 6.63 -8.10
CA ALA A 412 -11.90 5.42 -8.72
C ALA A 412 -11.67 5.39 -10.24
N TYR A 413 -11.91 6.51 -10.93
CA TYR A 413 -11.73 6.57 -12.38
C TYR A 413 -10.26 6.45 -12.82
N PRO A 414 -9.30 7.22 -12.26
CA PRO A 414 -7.87 7.02 -12.52
C PRO A 414 -7.42 5.58 -12.29
N LEU A 415 -7.78 4.97 -11.16
CA LEU A 415 -7.38 3.59 -10.87
C LEU A 415 -7.98 2.60 -11.88
N THR A 416 -9.26 2.76 -12.24
CA THR A 416 -9.93 1.95 -13.27
C THR A 416 -9.20 2.02 -14.61
N GLN A 417 -8.71 3.21 -15.02
CA GLN A 417 -7.94 3.38 -16.25
C GLN A 417 -6.58 2.68 -16.18
N ILE A 418 -5.88 2.78 -15.04
CA ILE A 418 -4.59 2.11 -14.83
C ILE A 418 -4.77 0.59 -14.89
N ILE A 419 -5.75 0.03 -14.17
CA ILE A 419 -6.02 -1.41 -14.17
C ILE A 419 -6.42 -1.88 -15.57
N SER A 420 -7.27 -1.14 -16.27
CA SER A 420 -7.67 -1.44 -17.65
C SER A 420 -6.47 -1.41 -18.61
N GLY A 421 -5.55 -0.47 -18.43
CA GLY A 421 -4.32 -0.38 -19.20
C GLY A 421 -3.35 -1.53 -18.91
N ALA A 422 -3.19 -1.92 -17.64
CA ALA A 422 -2.38 -3.08 -17.24
C ALA A 422 -2.94 -4.40 -17.83
N ALA A 423 -4.26 -4.58 -17.80
CA ALA A 423 -4.95 -5.75 -18.38
C ALA A 423 -4.75 -5.86 -19.91
N ARG A 424 -4.57 -4.73 -20.61
CA ARG A 424 -4.40 -4.67 -22.07
C ARG A 424 -2.95 -4.61 -22.53
N LEU A 425 -1.98 -4.46 -21.63
CA LEU A 425 -0.58 -4.20 -21.99
C LEU A 425 0.02 -5.30 -22.87
N VAL A 426 -0.13 -6.58 -22.47
CA VAL A 426 0.35 -7.74 -23.22
C VAL A 426 -0.76 -8.80 -23.31
N PRO A 427 -1.55 -8.81 -24.41
CA PRO A 427 -2.67 -9.74 -24.57
C PRO A 427 -2.20 -11.14 -25.00
N THR A 428 -1.41 -11.81 -24.15
CA THR A 428 -0.92 -13.18 -24.36
C THR A 428 -1.61 -14.14 -23.41
N ALA A 429 -1.94 -15.35 -23.88
CA ALA A 429 -2.55 -16.42 -23.07
C ALA A 429 -1.75 -16.78 -21.80
N ARG A 430 -0.43 -16.57 -21.82
CA ARG A 430 0.46 -16.81 -20.67
C ARG A 430 0.17 -15.91 -19.47
N TYR A 431 -0.38 -14.72 -19.69
CA TYR A 431 -0.73 -13.75 -18.65
C TYR A 431 -2.22 -13.74 -18.35
N PHE A 432 -2.93 -14.82 -18.71
CA PHE A 432 -4.34 -14.99 -18.37
C PHE A 432 -4.62 -14.77 -16.88
N PRO A 433 -3.85 -15.34 -15.92
CA PRO A 433 -4.13 -15.14 -14.50
C PRO A 433 -4.02 -13.67 -14.06
N LEU A 434 -3.01 -12.95 -14.56
CA LEU A 434 -2.83 -11.51 -14.30
C LEU A 434 -4.01 -10.70 -14.85
N ARG A 435 -4.41 -10.95 -16.10
CA ARG A 435 -5.56 -10.27 -16.73
C ARG A 435 -6.85 -10.53 -15.95
N LEU A 436 -7.09 -11.76 -15.52
CA LEU A 436 -8.23 -12.13 -14.70
C LEU A 436 -8.25 -11.37 -13.36
N ARG A 437 -7.09 -11.26 -12.68
CA ARG A 437 -6.95 -10.46 -11.46
C ARG A 437 -7.30 -8.99 -11.69
N CYS A 438 -6.82 -8.39 -12.79
CA CYS A 438 -7.20 -7.03 -13.16
C CYS A 438 -8.71 -6.88 -13.36
N ILE A 439 -9.35 -7.82 -14.03
CA ILE A 439 -10.80 -7.78 -14.27
C ILE A 439 -11.59 -7.92 -12.96
N LYS A 440 -11.19 -8.82 -12.07
CA LYS A 440 -11.75 -8.95 -10.71
C LYS A 440 -11.70 -7.62 -9.94
N MET A 441 -10.59 -6.88 -10.05
CA MET A 441 -10.48 -5.55 -9.44
C MET A 441 -11.44 -4.53 -10.07
N LEU A 442 -11.56 -4.53 -11.41
CA LEU A 442 -12.50 -3.65 -12.12
C LEU A 442 -13.95 -3.93 -11.74
N ASN A 443 -14.34 -5.21 -11.66
CA ASN A 443 -15.68 -5.63 -11.22
C ASN A 443 -15.98 -5.18 -9.79
N ARG A 444 -15.00 -5.28 -8.88
CA ARG A 444 -15.16 -4.81 -7.49
C ARG A 444 -15.33 -3.29 -7.40
N ILE A 445 -14.58 -2.52 -8.19
CA ILE A 445 -14.71 -1.06 -8.21
C ILE A 445 -16.08 -0.68 -8.77
N ALA A 446 -16.52 -1.31 -9.87
CA ALA A 446 -17.83 -1.07 -10.47
C ALA A 446 -18.96 -1.29 -9.47
N ALA A 447 -18.94 -2.43 -8.76
CA ALA A 447 -19.92 -2.76 -7.72
C ALA A 447 -19.92 -1.76 -6.56
N SER A 448 -18.74 -1.35 -6.09
CA SER A 448 -18.64 -0.49 -4.89
C SER A 448 -18.98 0.98 -5.19
N THR A 449 -18.75 1.44 -6.42
CA THR A 449 -18.96 2.83 -6.83
C THR A 449 -20.28 3.05 -7.57
N ASN A 450 -21.06 1.98 -7.79
CA ASN A 450 -22.26 1.98 -8.63
C ASN A 450 -22.02 2.65 -10.01
N SER A 451 -20.82 2.45 -10.56
CA SER A 451 -20.38 3.08 -11.81
C SER A 451 -20.10 2.02 -12.87
N PHE A 452 -20.56 2.27 -14.09
CA PHE A 452 -20.38 1.33 -15.18
C PHE A 452 -18.93 1.27 -15.65
N VAL A 453 -18.31 0.09 -15.52
CA VAL A 453 -16.97 -0.21 -16.06
C VAL A 453 -17.09 -1.30 -17.14
N PRO A 454 -16.67 -1.05 -18.39
CA PRO A 454 -16.83 -2.01 -19.48
C PRO A 454 -15.80 -3.14 -19.41
N VAL A 455 -16.05 -4.16 -18.57
CA VAL A 455 -15.16 -5.33 -18.46
C VAL A 455 -15.46 -6.41 -19.49
N SER A 456 -16.68 -6.44 -20.04
CA SER A 456 -17.12 -7.46 -21.00
C SER A 456 -16.14 -7.65 -22.17
N PRO A 457 -15.64 -6.59 -22.85
CA PRO A 457 -14.68 -6.77 -23.94
C PRO A 457 -13.38 -7.46 -23.48
N LEU A 458 -12.86 -7.11 -22.30
CA LEU A 458 -11.61 -7.67 -21.78
C LEU A 458 -11.72 -9.18 -21.52
N LEU A 459 -12.88 -9.61 -21.00
CA LEU A 459 -13.20 -11.02 -20.74
C LEU A 459 -13.40 -11.80 -22.04
N LEU A 460 -14.16 -11.24 -22.98
CA LEU A 460 -14.46 -11.91 -24.25
C LEU A 460 -13.19 -12.07 -25.11
N ASP A 461 -12.27 -11.11 -25.08
CA ASP A 461 -10.96 -11.21 -25.73
C ASP A 461 -10.09 -12.33 -25.12
N MET A 462 -10.35 -12.74 -23.88
CA MET A 462 -9.67 -13.88 -23.26
C MET A 462 -10.20 -15.22 -23.76
N LEU A 463 -11.38 -15.27 -24.38
CA LEU A 463 -11.92 -16.48 -25.00
C LEU A 463 -11.37 -16.72 -26.42
N GLU A 464 -10.79 -15.71 -27.07
CA GLU A 464 -10.21 -15.81 -28.42
C GLU A 464 -8.82 -16.49 -28.45
N ILE A 465 -8.41 -17.10 -27.34
CA ILE A 465 -7.15 -17.83 -27.24
C ILE A 465 -7.21 -19.09 -28.12
N LYS A 466 -6.23 -19.25 -29.02
CA LYS A 466 -6.17 -20.35 -30.00
C LYS A 466 -6.30 -21.73 -29.36
N GLU A 467 -5.73 -21.89 -28.17
CA GLU A 467 -5.74 -23.12 -27.38
C GLU A 467 -7.15 -23.53 -26.91
N LEU A 468 -8.11 -22.61 -26.81
CA LEU A 468 -9.50 -22.89 -26.40
C LEU A 468 -10.39 -23.40 -27.55
N HIS A 469 -9.97 -23.21 -28.80
CA HIS A 469 -10.73 -23.65 -29.97
C HIS A 469 -10.43 -25.11 -30.38
N ARG A 470 -9.41 -25.73 -29.77
CA ARG A 470 -8.97 -27.08 -30.07
C ARG A 470 -9.01 -27.97 -28.81
N PRO A 471 -9.16 -29.28 -28.97
CA PRO A 471 -9.00 -30.21 -27.85
C PRO A 471 -7.63 -30.06 -27.16
N PRO A 472 -7.54 -30.29 -25.84
CA PRO A 472 -6.29 -30.17 -25.09
C PRO A 472 -5.27 -31.18 -25.59
N THR A 473 -4.06 -30.72 -25.86
CA THR A 473 -2.94 -31.55 -26.35
C THR A 473 -1.89 -31.82 -25.28
N GLY A 474 -2.00 -31.18 -24.11
CA GLY A 474 -1.06 -31.28 -22.99
C GLY A 474 -1.49 -32.21 -21.86
N GLY A 475 -2.44 -33.13 -22.11
CA GLY A 475 -2.97 -34.03 -21.08
C GLY A 475 -3.89 -33.35 -20.05
N VAL A 476 -4.18 -34.04 -18.95
CA VAL A 476 -5.07 -33.55 -17.88
C VAL A 476 -4.45 -32.32 -17.18
N GLY A 477 -3.17 -32.39 -16.86
CA GLY A 477 -2.43 -31.33 -16.15
C GLY A 477 -2.81 -31.23 -14.67
N LYS A 478 -2.08 -30.36 -13.95
CA LYS A 478 -2.35 -30.05 -12.54
C LYS A 478 -3.28 -28.84 -12.45
N ALA A 479 -4.18 -28.82 -11.47
CA ALA A 479 -4.97 -27.65 -11.13
C ALA A 479 -4.05 -26.47 -10.76
N ILE A 480 -4.40 -25.27 -11.22
CA ILE A 480 -3.62 -24.05 -11.02
C ILE A 480 -4.48 -23.07 -10.24
N ASP A 481 -3.94 -22.56 -9.13
CA ASP A 481 -4.55 -21.45 -8.43
C ASP A 481 -4.14 -20.13 -9.08
N PHE A 482 -5.09 -19.46 -9.74
CA PHE A 482 -4.86 -18.15 -10.36
C PHE A 482 -4.58 -17.04 -9.32
N ARG A 483 -4.79 -17.28 -8.02
CA ARG A 483 -4.45 -16.33 -6.96
C ARG A 483 -2.95 -16.27 -6.68
N THR A 484 -2.19 -17.33 -6.97
CA THR A 484 -0.76 -17.44 -6.64
C THR A 484 0.15 -17.43 -7.87
N VAL A 485 -0.38 -17.16 -9.06
CA VAL A 485 0.39 -17.16 -10.31
C VAL A 485 0.01 -15.96 -11.16
N LEU A 486 1.00 -15.21 -11.66
CA LEU A 486 0.78 -14.15 -12.66
C LEU A 486 1.01 -14.63 -14.10
N ARG A 487 1.89 -15.62 -14.29
CA ARG A 487 2.33 -16.11 -15.59
C ARG A 487 2.41 -17.64 -15.62
N VAL A 488 1.84 -18.26 -16.66
CA VAL A 488 1.94 -19.71 -16.87
C VAL A 488 2.95 -20.09 -17.97
N SER A 489 3.40 -21.35 -17.94
CA SER A 489 4.30 -21.92 -18.96
C SER A 489 3.54 -22.20 -20.27
N LYS A 490 4.27 -22.33 -21.39
CA LYS A 490 3.66 -22.70 -22.69
C LYS A 490 3.05 -24.11 -22.69
N LEU A 491 3.61 -25.02 -21.89
CA LEU A 491 3.09 -26.39 -21.76
C LEU A 491 1.76 -26.39 -20.99
N THR A 492 1.69 -25.59 -19.93
CA THR A 492 0.51 -25.44 -19.09
C THR A 492 -0.72 -24.96 -19.89
N LEU A 493 -0.52 -24.07 -20.86
CA LEU A 493 -1.60 -23.58 -21.74
C LEU A 493 -2.34 -24.69 -22.50
N LYS A 494 -1.66 -25.82 -22.76
CA LYS A 494 -2.20 -26.95 -23.52
C LYS A 494 -2.92 -27.97 -22.63
N THR A 495 -2.81 -27.83 -21.31
CA THR A 495 -3.41 -28.77 -20.36
C THR A 495 -4.91 -28.56 -20.24
N ARG A 496 -5.65 -29.64 -20.05
CA ARG A 496 -7.09 -29.60 -19.87
C ARG A 496 -7.51 -28.76 -18.66
N ALA A 497 -6.87 -28.99 -17.51
CA ALA A 497 -7.21 -28.30 -16.26
C ALA A 497 -7.09 -26.78 -16.38
N PHE A 498 -6.04 -26.28 -17.04
CA PHE A 498 -5.87 -24.83 -17.27
C PHE A 498 -6.95 -24.27 -18.19
N GLN A 499 -7.24 -24.92 -19.32
CA GLN A 499 -8.24 -24.45 -20.27
C GLN A 499 -9.66 -24.40 -19.66
N GLU A 500 -10.02 -25.42 -18.87
CA GLU A 500 -11.28 -25.45 -18.12
C GLU A 500 -11.34 -24.31 -17.10
N ALA A 501 -10.31 -24.14 -16.28
CA ALA A 501 -10.24 -23.04 -15.32
C ALA A 501 -10.36 -21.67 -16.01
N CYS A 502 -9.72 -21.47 -17.17
CA CYS A 502 -9.85 -20.23 -17.94
C CYS A 502 -11.29 -19.94 -18.35
N VAL A 503 -11.98 -20.91 -18.95
CA VAL A 503 -13.36 -20.70 -19.41
C VAL A 503 -14.28 -20.45 -18.22
N PHE A 504 -14.19 -21.25 -17.16
CA PHE A 504 -15.04 -21.10 -15.98
C PHE A 504 -14.83 -19.75 -15.29
N SER A 505 -13.58 -19.31 -15.13
CA SER A 505 -13.29 -18.00 -14.55
C SER A 505 -13.80 -16.84 -15.42
N VAL A 506 -13.78 -16.96 -16.75
CA VAL A 506 -14.37 -15.93 -17.62
C VAL A 506 -15.89 -15.89 -17.47
N VAL A 507 -16.54 -17.06 -17.42
CA VAL A 507 -17.99 -17.15 -17.22
C VAL A 507 -18.39 -16.56 -15.86
N GLU A 508 -17.67 -16.91 -14.79
CA GLU A 508 -17.91 -16.38 -13.44
C GLU A 508 -17.79 -14.85 -13.39
N GLU A 509 -16.70 -14.28 -13.90
CA GLU A 509 -16.50 -12.82 -13.88
C GLU A 509 -17.45 -12.06 -14.82
N LEU A 510 -17.88 -12.69 -15.92
CA LEU A 510 -18.88 -12.11 -16.81
C LEU A 510 -20.27 -12.13 -16.18
N ALA A 511 -20.61 -13.22 -15.47
CA ALA A 511 -21.84 -13.31 -14.70
C ALA A 511 -21.87 -12.24 -13.60
N GLU A 512 -20.79 -12.10 -12.82
CA GLU A 512 -20.64 -11.07 -11.80
C GLU A 512 -20.85 -9.66 -12.39
N HIS A 513 -20.19 -9.36 -13.51
CA HIS A 513 -20.35 -8.08 -14.18
C HIS A 513 -21.80 -7.82 -14.64
N LEU A 514 -22.44 -8.79 -15.29
CA LEU A 514 -23.80 -8.61 -15.81
C LEU A 514 -24.85 -8.60 -14.69
N ALA A 515 -24.62 -9.32 -13.61
CA ALA A 515 -25.50 -9.35 -12.44
C ALA A 515 -25.62 -7.96 -11.80
N GLN A 516 -24.52 -7.19 -11.73
CA GLN A 516 -24.52 -5.81 -11.22
C GLN A 516 -25.50 -4.88 -11.97
N TRP A 517 -25.76 -5.16 -13.25
CA TRP A 517 -26.64 -4.36 -14.10
C TRP A 517 -27.95 -5.08 -14.46
N SER A 518 -28.23 -6.21 -13.81
CA SER A 518 -29.37 -7.07 -14.14
C SER A 518 -30.72 -6.38 -14.01
N TYR A 519 -30.82 -5.38 -13.12
CA TYR A 519 -32.01 -4.56 -12.90
C TYR A 519 -32.03 -3.25 -13.69
N SER A 520 -30.99 -2.97 -14.48
CA SER A 520 -30.91 -1.75 -15.28
C SER A 520 -31.90 -1.80 -16.46
N VAL A 521 -32.55 -0.67 -16.75
CA VAL A 521 -33.38 -0.47 -17.95
C VAL A 521 -32.61 -0.80 -19.24
N GLY A 522 -31.30 -0.54 -19.24
CA GLY A 522 -30.39 -0.77 -20.37
C GLY A 522 -29.77 -2.16 -20.43
N PHE A 523 -30.22 -3.13 -19.61
CA PHE A 523 -29.63 -4.47 -19.58
C PHE A 523 -29.72 -5.18 -20.94
N PHE A 524 -30.81 -4.98 -21.69
CA PHE A 524 -30.99 -5.55 -23.03
C PHE A 524 -29.85 -5.12 -23.98
N GLU A 525 -29.57 -3.81 -24.05
CA GLU A 525 -28.50 -3.27 -24.87
C GLU A 525 -27.13 -3.70 -24.36
N LEU A 526 -26.92 -3.68 -23.04
CA LEU A 526 -25.65 -4.04 -22.39
C LEU A 526 -25.26 -5.50 -22.65
N SER A 527 -26.22 -6.41 -22.56
CA SER A 527 -26.00 -7.86 -22.69
C SER A 527 -25.88 -8.34 -24.14
N SER A 528 -26.34 -7.54 -25.11
CA SER A 528 -26.38 -7.91 -26.53
C SER A 528 -25.02 -8.31 -27.11
N VAL A 529 -23.99 -7.48 -26.92
CA VAL A 529 -22.63 -7.70 -27.44
C VAL A 529 -21.98 -8.94 -26.80
N PRO A 530 -22.01 -9.11 -25.46
CA PRO A 530 -21.59 -10.36 -24.83
C PRO A 530 -22.26 -11.61 -25.43
N VAL A 531 -23.58 -11.62 -25.57
CA VAL A 531 -24.31 -12.78 -26.10
C VAL A 531 -23.86 -13.14 -27.52
N VAL A 532 -23.71 -12.15 -28.41
CA VAL A 532 -23.26 -12.39 -29.79
C VAL A 532 -21.84 -13.00 -29.80
N ARG A 533 -20.93 -12.45 -28.99
CA ARG A 533 -19.54 -12.92 -28.92
C ARG A 533 -19.45 -14.32 -28.32
N LEU A 534 -20.23 -14.62 -27.28
CA LEU A 534 -20.33 -15.96 -26.68
C LEU A 534 -20.90 -16.99 -27.67
N ARG A 535 -21.92 -16.62 -28.47
CA ARG A 535 -22.45 -17.48 -29.55
C ARG A 535 -21.39 -17.77 -30.61
N ASN A 536 -20.58 -16.78 -30.98
CA ASN A 536 -19.46 -16.96 -31.92
C ASN A 536 -18.36 -17.87 -31.34
N PHE A 537 -18.08 -17.77 -30.05
CA PHE A 537 -17.18 -18.70 -29.37
C PHE A 537 -17.70 -20.15 -29.41
N CYS A 538 -18.99 -20.37 -29.12
CA CYS A 538 -19.62 -21.68 -29.23
C CYS A 538 -19.50 -22.31 -30.63
N LYS A 539 -19.61 -21.50 -31.68
CA LYS A 539 -19.47 -21.94 -33.09
C LYS A 539 -18.02 -22.30 -33.44
N SER A 540 -17.05 -21.60 -32.87
CA SER A 540 -15.63 -21.75 -33.21
C SER A 540 -14.90 -22.79 -32.37
N THR A 541 -15.31 -23.04 -31.13
CA THR A 541 -14.70 -24.07 -30.28
C THR A 541 -15.13 -25.47 -30.70
N ASN A 542 -14.21 -26.43 -30.70
CA ASN A 542 -14.48 -27.85 -30.95
C ASN A 542 -14.69 -28.67 -29.67
N VAL A 543 -14.77 -28.00 -28.51
CA VAL A 543 -14.81 -28.67 -27.21
C VAL A 543 -16.20 -28.53 -26.58
N ASP A 544 -16.96 -29.63 -26.53
CA ASP A 544 -18.38 -29.59 -26.13
C ASP A 544 -18.61 -29.17 -24.68
N ARG A 545 -17.66 -29.43 -23.76
CA ARG A 545 -17.76 -28.95 -22.38
C ARG A 545 -17.81 -27.41 -22.31
N PHE A 546 -17.00 -26.71 -23.09
CA PHE A 546 -17.00 -25.25 -23.13
C PHE A 546 -18.30 -24.74 -23.75
N ARG A 547 -18.81 -25.42 -24.80
CA ARG A 547 -20.11 -25.09 -25.38
C ARG A 547 -21.25 -25.23 -24.38
N ARG A 548 -21.24 -26.26 -23.52
CA ARG A 548 -22.29 -26.46 -22.50
C ARG A 548 -22.33 -25.31 -21.50
N GLU A 549 -21.19 -24.97 -20.90
CA GLU A 549 -21.11 -23.84 -19.95
C GLU A 549 -21.53 -22.51 -20.58
N ILE A 550 -21.00 -22.21 -21.77
CA ILE A 550 -21.29 -20.95 -22.44
C ILE A 550 -22.77 -20.87 -22.85
N LYS A 551 -23.37 -21.99 -23.27
CA LYS A 551 -24.83 -22.05 -23.53
C LYS A 551 -25.66 -21.88 -22.27
N GLN A 552 -25.16 -22.24 -21.10
CA GLN A 552 -25.87 -22.04 -19.84
C GLN A 552 -25.92 -20.55 -19.50
N ILE A 553 -24.77 -19.85 -19.47
CA ILE A 553 -24.76 -18.41 -19.19
C ILE A 553 -25.52 -17.61 -20.25
N ILE A 554 -25.48 -17.99 -21.53
CA ILE A 554 -26.30 -17.34 -22.58
C ILE A 554 -27.80 -17.43 -22.24
N ARG A 555 -28.28 -18.59 -21.79
CA ARG A 555 -29.70 -18.76 -21.43
C ARG A 555 -30.10 -17.86 -20.26
N GLU A 556 -29.26 -17.77 -19.23
CA GLU A 556 -29.52 -16.90 -18.07
C GLU A 556 -29.55 -15.42 -18.47
N ILE A 557 -28.60 -14.99 -19.31
CA ILE A 557 -28.56 -13.62 -19.82
C ILE A 557 -29.81 -13.30 -20.64
N GLU A 558 -30.23 -14.20 -21.52
CA GLU A 558 -31.42 -14.04 -22.37
C GLU A 558 -32.71 -14.03 -21.54
N ALA A 559 -32.82 -14.88 -20.52
CA ALA A 559 -33.95 -14.89 -19.60
C ALA A 559 -34.08 -13.55 -18.85
N ASN A 560 -32.96 -13.02 -18.32
CA ASN A 560 -32.98 -11.71 -17.66
C ASN A 560 -33.28 -10.57 -18.64
N SER A 561 -32.76 -10.66 -19.86
CA SER A 561 -33.02 -9.69 -20.94
C SER A 561 -34.50 -9.67 -21.34
N GLU A 562 -35.14 -10.83 -21.45
CA GLU A 562 -36.57 -10.93 -21.72
C GLU A 562 -37.41 -10.38 -20.55
N TYR A 563 -37.03 -10.69 -19.31
CA TYR A 563 -37.70 -10.19 -18.10
C TYR A 563 -37.64 -8.66 -18.00
N THR A 564 -36.44 -8.08 -18.09
CA THR A 564 -36.21 -6.64 -18.04
C THR A 564 -36.92 -5.91 -19.18
N ASN A 565 -36.88 -6.45 -20.40
CA ASN A 565 -37.54 -5.84 -21.55
C ASN A 565 -39.07 -5.87 -21.44
N LYS A 566 -39.68 -6.95 -20.91
CA LYS A 566 -41.12 -7.01 -20.62
C LYS A 566 -41.55 -5.92 -19.64
N LYS A 567 -40.77 -5.68 -18.59
CA LYS A 567 -41.01 -4.61 -17.62
C LYS A 567 -40.78 -3.23 -18.23
N ARG A 568 -39.79 -3.08 -19.11
CA ARG A 568 -39.45 -1.82 -19.78
C ARG A 568 -40.57 -1.35 -20.69
N MET A 569 -41.29 -2.27 -21.34
CA MET A 569 -42.47 -1.94 -22.14
C MET A 569 -43.62 -1.34 -21.33
N THR A 570 -43.65 -1.54 -20.00
CA THR A 570 -44.69 -0.99 -19.11
C THR A 570 -44.35 0.39 -18.54
N VAL A 571 -43.13 0.86 -18.79
CA VAL A 571 -42.63 2.12 -18.25
C VAL A 571 -42.99 3.30 -19.15
N SER A 572 -43.42 4.40 -18.53
CA SER A 572 -43.67 5.68 -19.19
C SER A 572 -42.62 6.76 -18.90
N PHE A 573 -41.63 6.49 -18.04
CA PHE A 573 -40.58 7.45 -17.69
C PHE A 573 -39.48 7.51 -18.76
N LEU A 574 -38.85 8.68 -18.88
CA LEU A 574 -37.73 8.90 -19.80
C LEU A 574 -36.40 8.40 -19.19
N PRO A 575 -35.37 8.08 -19.99
CA PRO A 575 -34.09 7.55 -19.47
C PRO A 575 -33.37 8.44 -18.46
N ASN A 576 -33.68 9.74 -18.43
CA ASN A 576 -33.06 10.73 -17.55
C ASN A 576 -33.88 11.00 -16.27
N ASP A 577 -34.98 10.28 -16.08
CA ASP A 577 -35.82 10.37 -14.89
C ASP A 577 -35.14 9.61 -13.73
N PRO A 578 -35.07 10.15 -12.51
CA PRO A 578 -34.59 9.41 -11.33
C PRO A 578 -35.34 8.09 -11.11
N ALA A 579 -36.59 7.95 -11.56
CA ALA A 579 -37.33 6.69 -11.54
C ALA A 579 -36.68 5.57 -12.37
N ALA A 580 -35.81 5.91 -13.33
CA ALA A 580 -35.05 4.94 -14.13
C ALA A 580 -33.97 4.22 -13.30
N ALA A 581 -33.47 4.85 -12.24
CA ALA A 581 -32.51 4.22 -11.33
C ALA A 581 -33.19 3.13 -10.47
N SER A 582 -34.47 3.31 -10.12
CA SER A 582 -35.28 2.39 -9.32
C SER A 582 -36.21 1.49 -10.15
N PHE A 583 -35.93 1.30 -11.45
CA PHE A 583 -36.81 0.61 -12.41
C PHE A 583 -37.27 -0.79 -11.96
N LEU A 584 -36.45 -1.50 -11.19
CA LEU A 584 -36.72 -2.85 -10.69
C LEU A 584 -36.25 -3.07 -9.23
N GLU A 585 -35.90 -2.01 -8.51
CA GLU A 585 -35.63 -2.09 -7.08
C GLU A 585 -36.98 -2.14 -6.33
N VAL A 586 -37.19 -3.20 -5.54
CA VAL A 586 -38.38 -3.38 -4.68
C VAL A 586 -38.09 -2.88 -3.28
#